data_AF-A0AAV9THP9-F1
#
_entry.id   AF-A0AAV9THP9-F1
#
_cell.length_a   1.000
_cell.length_b   1.000
_cell.length_c   1.000
_cell.angle_alpha   90.00
_cell.angle_beta   90.00
_cell.angle_gamma   90.00
#
_symmetry.space_group_name_H-M   'P 1'
#
loop_
_entity.id
_entity.type
_entity.pdbx_description
1 polymer ?
#
loop_
_entity_poly.entity_id
_entity_poly.type
_entity_poly.pdbx_seq_one_letter_code
_entity_poly.pdbx_strand_id
1 'polypeptide(L)'
;MPSPSRVGTQYPPTFRSKFGPKYTTVPNVAGWTVSHVIKLGVRAGGFGAAAGIAALFFTSGIPRIQTDILMKVPVLGQTYVKDIPASDNPF
;
A
#
# COMPACT_ATOMS: atom_id res chain seq x y z
N MET A 1 26.08 -26.87 53.03
CA MET A 1 24.75 -26.37 52.67
C MET A 1 24.69 -26.27 51.14
N PRO A 2 23.81 -27.00 50.44
CA PRO A 2 23.69 -26.87 48.99
C PRO A 2 22.91 -25.60 48.63
N SER A 3 23.46 -24.79 47.73
CA SER A 3 22.88 -23.54 47.23
C SER A 3 21.56 -23.80 46.48
N PRO A 4 20.53 -22.93 46.59
CA PRO A 4 19.29 -23.12 45.87
C PRO A 4 19.50 -22.99 44.36
N SER A 5 18.87 -23.89 43.60
CA SER A 5 18.85 -23.87 42.13
C SER A 5 18.20 -22.59 41.60
N ARG A 6 18.87 -21.95 40.63
CA ARG A 6 18.40 -20.75 39.93
C ARG A 6 17.06 -21.06 39.25
N VAL A 7 16.02 -20.31 39.61
CA VAL A 7 14.71 -20.33 38.93
C VAL A 7 14.93 -20.03 37.45
N GLY A 8 14.70 -21.02 36.58
CA GLY A 8 14.79 -20.83 35.13
C GLY A 8 15.06 -22.07 34.28
N THR A 9 15.60 -23.16 34.83
CA THR A 9 15.89 -24.37 34.02
C THR A 9 15.77 -25.65 34.82
N GLN A 10 14.76 -26.47 34.48
CA GLN A 10 14.82 -27.92 34.20
C GLN A 10 13.43 -28.57 34.34
N TYR A 11 12.54 -28.31 33.39
CA TYR A 11 11.50 -29.28 33.06
C TYR A 11 12.06 -30.16 31.93
N PRO A 12 11.96 -31.51 32.01
CA PRO A 12 12.28 -32.34 30.86
C PRO A 12 11.38 -31.94 29.69
N PRO A 13 11.90 -31.95 28.43
CA PRO A 13 11.08 -31.63 27.28
C PRO A 13 9.90 -32.60 27.22
N THR A 14 8.70 -32.11 27.50
CA THR A 14 7.46 -32.88 27.42
C THR A 14 7.31 -33.45 26.01
N PHE A 15 6.90 -34.72 25.91
CA PHE A 15 6.66 -35.40 24.64
C PHE A 15 5.71 -34.58 23.75
N ARG A 16 6.21 -34.14 22.59
CA ARG A 16 5.41 -33.45 21.58
C ARG A 16 5.02 -34.46 20.50
N SER A 17 3.72 -34.74 20.36
CA SER A 17 3.23 -35.66 19.33
C SER A 17 3.53 -35.14 17.92
N LYS A 18 4.03 -36.00 17.02
CA LYS A 18 4.28 -35.64 15.61
C LYS A 18 3.00 -35.31 14.81
N PHE A 19 1.85 -35.78 15.28
CA PHE A 19 0.55 -35.65 14.61
C PHE A 19 -0.31 -34.48 15.11
N GLY A 20 0.18 -33.70 16.08
CA GLY A 20 -0.55 -32.56 16.63
C GLY A 20 -0.36 -31.28 15.80
N PRO A 21 -1.29 -30.32 15.84
CA PRO A 21 -1.11 -29.02 15.19
C PRO A 21 0.12 -28.29 15.74
N LYS A 22 0.98 -27.82 14.83
CA LYS A 22 2.13 -26.99 15.18
C LYS A 22 1.71 -25.52 15.21
N TYR A 23 1.40 -25.02 16.40
CA TYR A 23 1.10 -23.60 16.59
C TYR A 23 2.40 -22.78 16.61
N THR A 24 2.41 -21.69 15.86
CA THR A 24 3.42 -20.63 15.95
C THR A 24 2.73 -19.33 16.30
N THR A 25 3.32 -18.56 17.21
CA THR A 25 2.81 -17.24 17.57
C THR A 25 3.24 -16.24 16.50
N VAL A 26 2.30 -15.82 15.66
CA VAL A 26 2.54 -14.77 14.67
C VAL A 26 2.73 -13.44 15.41
N PRO A 27 3.87 -12.75 15.23
CA PRO A 27 4.10 -11.46 15.85
C PRO A 27 3.04 -10.48 15.34
N ASN A 28 2.42 -9.76 16.27
CA ASN A 28 1.44 -8.73 15.97
C ASN A 28 1.63 -7.56 16.93
N VAL A 29 1.25 -6.37 16.49
CA VAL A 29 1.24 -5.16 17.30
C VAL A 29 -0.20 -4.69 17.37
N ALA A 30 -0.78 -4.64 18.57
CA ALA A 30 -2.19 -4.29 18.77
C ALA A 30 -3.17 -5.09 17.87
N GLY A 31 -2.88 -6.37 17.61
CA GLY A 31 -3.69 -7.24 16.75
C GLY A 31 -3.42 -7.12 15.25
N TRP A 32 -2.57 -6.19 14.82
CA TRP A 32 -2.15 -6.07 13.42
C TRP A 32 -0.95 -6.98 13.12
N THR A 33 -1.16 -7.90 12.19
CA THR A 33 -0.07 -8.69 11.59
C THR A 33 0.38 -8.02 10.29
N VAL A 34 1.60 -8.34 9.84
CA VAL A 34 2.09 -7.88 8.53
C VAL A 34 1.13 -8.28 7.40
N SER A 35 0.56 -9.49 7.46
CA SER A 35 -0.42 -9.96 6.49
C SER A 35 -1.70 -9.12 6.47
N HIS A 36 -2.16 -8.62 7.64
CA HIS A 36 -3.31 -7.71 7.69
C HIS A 36 -3.00 -6.39 7.00
N VAL A 37 -1.85 -5.80 7.28
CA VAL A 37 -1.42 -4.52 6.68
C VAL A 37 -1.27 -4.65 5.16
N ILE A 38 -0.65 -5.72 4.67
CA ILE A 38 -0.48 -5.95 3.23
C ILE A 38 -1.85 -6.10 2.55
N LYS A 39 -2.74 -6.94 3.08
CA LYS A 39 -4.08 -7.15 2.51
C LYS A 39 -4.89 -5.85 2.46
N LEU A 40 -4.83 -5.07 3.54
CA LEU A 40 -5.49 -3.77 3.59
C LEU A 40 -4.86 -2.80 2.59
N GLY A 41 -3.53 -2.73 2.53
CA GLY A 41 -2.78 -1.86 1.62
C GLY A 41 -3.09 -2.13 0.15
N VAL A 42 -3.18 -3.39 -0.27
CA VAL A 42 -3.56 -3.75 -1.65
C VAL A 42 -4.97 -3.28 -1.98
N ARG A 43 -5.94 -3.49 -1.08
CA ARG A 43 -7.32 -3.03 -1.27
C ARG A 43 -7.42 -1.51 -1.31
N ALA A 44 -6.77 -0.84 -0.36
CA ALA A 44 -6.71 0.62 -0.29
C ALA A 44 -6.02 1.21 -1.52
N GLY A 45 -4.96 0.56 -2.03
CA GLY A 45 -4.29 0.95 -3.27
C GLY A 45 -5.23 0.90 -4.48
N GLY A 46 -6.07 -0.14 -4.59
CA GLY A 46 -7.08 -0.22 -5.64
C GLY A 46 -8.09 0.93 -5.59
N PHE A 47 -8.62 1.24 -4.41
CA PHE A 47 -9.52 2.39 -4.23
C PHE A 47 -8.81 3.73 -4.47
N GLY A 48 -7.56 3.87 -4.03
CA GLY A 48 -6.75 5.07 -4.25
C GLY A 48 -6.48 5.32 -5.73
N ALA A 49 -6.20 4.27 -6.51
CA ALA A 49 -6.05 4.39 -7.96
C ALA A 49 -7.35 4.85 -8.63
N ALA A 50 -8.48 4.23 -8.29
CA ALA A 50 -9.79 4.63 -8.82
C ALA A 50 -10.15 6.08 -8.45
N ALA A 51 -9.92 6.47 -7.19
CA ALA A 51 -10.13 7.83 -6.72
C ALA A 51 -9.20 8.83 -7.41
N GLY A 52 -7.94 8.47 -7.65
CA GLY A 52 -6.98 9.29 -8.39
C GLY A 52 -7.41 9.52 -9.85
N ILE A 53 -7.87 8.47 -10.53
CA ILE A 53 -8.42 8.59 -11.89
C ILE A 53 -9.66 9.49 -11.88
N ALA A 54 -10.58 9.28 -10.94
CA ALA A 54 -11.78 10.11 -10.83
C ALA A 54 -11.43 11.57 -10.56
N ALA A 55 -10.49 11.85 -9.64
CA ALA A 55 -10.03 13.19 -9.35
C ALA A 55 -9.43 13.87 -10.58
N LEU A 56 -8.56 13.18 -11.32
CA LEU A 56 -8.00 13.69 -12.58
C LEU A 56 -9.08 13.94 -13.63
N PHE A 57 -10.08 13.07 -13.73
CA PHE A 57 -11.19 13.24 -14.66
C PHE A 57 -12.01 14.50 -14.35
N PHE A 58 -12.44 14.68 -13.10
CA PHE A 58 -13.23 15.85 -12.70
C PHE A 58 -12.42 17.16 -12.72
N THR A 59 -11.12 17.11 -12.52
CA THR A 59 -10.23 18.29 -12.53
C THR A 59 -9.56 18.56 -13.87
N SER A 60 -9.88 17.76 -14.90
CA SER A 60 -9.23 17.82 -16.22
C SER A 60 -9.39 19.17 -16.93
N GLY A 61 -10.35 20.01 -16.56
CA GLY A 61 -10.52 21.37 -17.10
C GLY A 61 -9.56 22.42 -16.55
N ILE A 62 -8.81 22.13 -15.48
CA ILE A 62 -7.88 23.09 -14.87
C ILE A 62 -6.59 23.15 -15.71
N PRO A 63 -6.18 24.31 -16.26
CA PRO A 63 -5.03 24.40 -17.17
C PRO A 63 -3.73 23.83 -16.59
N ARG A 64 -3.47 24.06 -15.30
CA ARG A 64 -2.28 23.51 -14.63
C ARG A 64 -2.29 21.98 -14.53
N ILE A 65 -3.46 21.36 -14.30
CA ILE A 65 -3.57 19.90 -14.25
C ILE A 65 -3.33 19.29 -15.64
N GLN A 66 -3.79 19.97 -16.69
CA GLN A 66 -3.51 19.55 -18.06
C GLN A 66 -2.01 19.58 -18.36
N THR A 67 -1.35 20.72 -18.16
CA THR A 67 0.08 20.89 -18.50
C THR A 67 1.02 20.08 -17.62
N ASP A 68 0.73 19.97 -16.32
CA ASP A 68 1.67 19.39 -15.36
C ASP A 68 1.53 17.88 -15.25
N ILE A 69 0.33 17.33 -15.53
CA ILE A 69 0.00 15.91 -15.33
C ILE A 69 -0.50 15.28 -16.64
N LEU A 70 -1.62 15.73 -17.20
CA LEU A 70 -2.32 15.00 -18.27
C LEU A 70 -1.52 14.97 -19.58
N MET A 71 -0.82 16.05 -19.93
CA MET A 71 0.04 16.12 -21.11
C MET A 71 1.27 15.18 -21.03
N LYS A 72 1.66 14.75 -19.83
CA LYS A 72 2.78 13.81 -19.62
C LYS A 72 2.35 12.35 -19.72
N VAL A 73 1.05 12.07 -19.79
CA VAL A 73 0.54 10.71 -19.95
C VAL A 73 0.78 10.27 -21.40
N PRO A 74 1.55 9.20 -21.65
CA PRO A 74 1.77 8.71 -23.00
C PRO A 74 0.42 8.34 -23.64
N VAL A 75 0.28 8.55 -24.95
CA VAL A 75 -0.95 8.38 -25.73
C VAL A 75 -2.03 9.44 -25.47
N LEU A 76 -2.38 9.72 -24.21
CA LEU A 76 -3.46 10.67 -23.87
C LEU A 76 -3.03 12.14 -23.83
N GLY A 77 -1.73 12.42 -23.73
CA GLY A 77 -1.25 13.80 -23.60
C GLY A 77 -1.54 14.69 -24.81
N GLN A 78 -1.54 14.12 -26.01
CA GLN A 78 -1.76 14.85 -27.26
C GLN A 78 -3.16 15.44 -27.36
N THR A 79 -4.17 14.81 -26.73
CA THR A 79 -5.55 15.31 -26.69
C THR A 79 -5.71 16.63 -25.92
N TYR A 80 -4.73 17.02 -25.10
CA TYR A 80 -4.75 18.25 -24.32
C TYR A 80 -3.86 19.35 -24.91
N VAL A 81 -3.14 19.07 -26.01
CA VAL A 81 -2.31 20.06 -26.70
C VAL A 81 -3.22 20.96 -27.56
N LYS A 82 -3.09 22.27 -27.40
CA LYS A 82 -3.76 23.25 -28.26
C LYS A 82 -2.81 23.73 -29.35
N ASP A 83 -2.93 23.14 -30.54
CA ASP A 83 -2.21 23.58 -31.74
C ASP A 83 -2.98 24.70 -32.44
N ILE A 84 -3.12 25.85 -31.78
CA ILE A 84 -3.70 27.05 -32.39
C ILE A 84 -2.54 27.96 -32.79
N PRO A 85 -2.42 28.37 -34.05
CA PRO A 85 -1.38 29.31 -34.47
C PRO A 85 -1.53 30.62 -33.69
N ALA A 86 -0.41 31.17 -33.21
CA ALA A 86 -0.43 32.38 -32.38
C ALA A 86 -1.11 33.57 -33.07
N SER A 87 -1.08 33.62 -34.41
CA SER A 87 -1.75 34.63 -35.22
C SER A 87 -3.29 34.61 -35.10
N ASP A 88 -3.89 33.46 -34.80
CA ASP A 88 -5.35 33.31 -34.66
C ASP A 88 -5.83 33.52 -33.22
N ASN A 89 -4.91 33.81 -32.29
CA ASN A 89 -5.24 34.08 -30.92
C ASN A 89 -5.21 35.59 -30.65
N PRO A 90 -6.36 36.24 -30.38
CA PRO A 90 -6.41 37.67 -30.07
C PRO A 90 -5.89 38.04 -28.67
N PHE A 91 -5.39 37.07 -27.88
CA PHE A 91 -4.81 37.27 -26.54
C PHE A 91 -3.56 36.42 -26.26
#